data_AF-A0A1B6DW36-F1
#
_entry.id   AF-A0A1B6DW36-F1
#
_cell.length_a   1.000
_cell.length_b   1.000
_cell.length_c   1.000
_cell.angle_alpha   90.00
_cell.angle_beta   90.00
_cell.angle_gamma   90.00
#
_symmetry.space_group_name_H-M   'P 1'
#
loop_
_entity.id
_entity.type
_entity.pdbx_description
1 polymer ?
#
loop_
_entity_poly.entity_id
_entity_poly.type
_entity_poly.pdbx_seq_one_letter_code
_entity_poly.pdbx_strand_id
1 'polypeptide(L)'
;MIGNSVKLYDMVLQFLRTLFLRTRNVHYCTLRAELLMALHDLEVQDIISVDPCHKFTWCLDACIREKNVDIKRSRELQGFLDSIKRGHEQVLGDLSMTLCDPYAINFLATSAMKILQHLINNDGMPRDNTVLILLLRMLALGLSAWVMIDSQEFKEPKLDSQVVTKFLPALMSLMVDDQVRSLNAKLPPDERESAITIIEHSGPPPDACQAYVQESSVASIVAMYYTLHTAKHKDRVGLMRVLGTLANCDSDRAFEDPFLHFLVSLLIHMSEEFAAEDFCTVIFDEFFYAGLNRENVLRHMLKLLWYVYPKLPSARLHTLIKVLQPTSQHNEAVHLLYETLQDKIGSQQEPPVIPENTDYLELMSVPTPAPL
;
A
#
# COMPACT_ATOMS: atom_id res chain seq x y z
N MET A 1 12.00 -25.91 -17.46
CA MET A 1 11.34 -25.49 -18.72
C MET A 1 12.18 -24.49 -19.54
N ILE A 2 12.83 -23.49 -18.93
CA ILE A 2 13.74 -22.57 -19.67
C ILE A 2 15.16 -23.15 -19.78
N GLY A 3 15.63 -23.84 -18.74
CA GLY A 3 16.99 -24.40 -18.69
C GLY A 3 18.02 -23.27 -18.84
N ASN A 4 19.06 -23.51 -19.64
CA ASN A 4 20.12 -22.54 -19.91
C ASN A 4 19.87 -21.68 -21.17
N SER A 5 18.67 -21.75 -21.76
CA SER A 5 18.39 -21.11 -23.04
C SER A 5 18.04 -19.64 -22.88
N VAL A 6 19.01 -18.76 -23.16
CA VAL A 6 18.83 -17.29 -23.17
C VAL A 6 17.69 -16.88 -24.11
N LYS A 7 17.56 -17.51 -25.28
CA LYS A 7 16.47 -17.21 -26.24
C LYS A 7 15.08 -17.49 -25.67
N LEU A 8 14.93 -18.58 -24.92
CA LEU A 8 13.65 -18.90 -24.28
C LEU A 8 13.37 -17.94 -23.12
N TYR A 9 14.41 -17.58 -22.37
CA TYR A 9 14.30 -16.57 -21.31
C TYR A 9 13.81 -15.22 -21.87
N ASP A 10 14.44 -14.71 -22.92
CA ASP A 10 14.03 -13.45 -23.58
C ASP A 10 12.60 -13.50 -24.11
N MET A 11 12.19 -14.64 -24.68
CA MET A 11 10.82 -14.86 -25.15
C MET A 11 9.81 -14.81 -24.00
N VAL A 12 10.14 -15.41 -22.86
CA VAL A 12 9.30 -15.34 -21.66
C VAL A 12 9.21 -13.90 -21.17
N LEU A 13 10.33 -13.17 -21.07
CA LEU A 13 10.31 -11.76 -20.66
C LEU A 13 9.46 -10.89 -21.59
N GLN A 14 9.54 -11.10 -22.91
CA GLN A 14 8.69 -10.40 -23.88
C GLN A 14 7.20 -10.73 -23.69
N PHE A 15 6.89 -11.99 -23.39
CA PHE A 15 5.52 -12.42 -23.09
C PHE A 15 4.99 -11.77 -21.80
N LEU A 16 5.81 -11.72 -20.74
CA LEU A 16 5.45 -11.03 -19.49
C LEU A 16 5.18 -9.55 -19.71
N ARG A 17 6.03 -8.83 -20.47
CA ARG A 17 5.78 -7.42 -20.85
C ARG A 17 4.46 -7.26 -21.60
N THR A 18 4.19 -8.14 -22.56
CA THR A 18 2.96 -8.11 -23.36
C THR A 18 1.72 -8.32 -22.49
N LEU A 19 1.76 -9.29 -21.57
CA LEU A 19 0.65 -9.57 -20.66
C LEU A 19 0.47 -8.45 -19.65
N PHE A 20 1.55 -7.91 -19.09
CA PHE A 20 1.50 -6.75 -18.20
C PHE A 20 0.80 -5.56 -18.86
N LEU A 21 1.17 -5.22 -20.11
CA LEU A 21 0.52 -4.14 -20.85
C LEU A 21 -0.97 -4.41 -21.11
N ARG A 22 -1.31 -5.60 -21.61
CA ARG A 22 -2.67 -5.96 -22.03
C ARG A 22 -3.65 -6.10 -20.87
N THR A 23 -3.19 -6.63 -19.74
CA THR A 23 -4.06 -6.97 -18.62
C THR A 23 -4.00 -5.97 -17.48
N ARG A 24 -2.96 -5.12 -17.44
CA ARG A 24 -2.62 -4.26 -16.30
C ARG A 24 -2.38 -5.03 -15.00
N ASN A 25 -2.14 -6.34 -15.08
CA ASN A 25 -1.93 -7.17 -13.90
C ASN A 25 -0.46 -7.12 -13.46
N VAL A 26 -0.21 -6.48 -12.32
CA VAL A 26 1.12 -6.31 -11.71
C VAL A 26 1.76 -7.64 -11.30
N HIS A 27 1.01 -8.75 -11.19
CA HIS A 27 1.60 -10.06 -10.86
C HIS A 27 2.51 -10.62 -11.97
N TYR A 28 2.43 -10.10 -13.20
CA TYR A 28 3.43 -10.39 -14.22
C TYR A 28 4.80 -9.77 -13.90
N CYS A 29 4.83 -8.68 -13.14
CA CYS A 29 6.04 -8.09 -12.59
C CYS A 29 6.64 -8.97 -11.48
N THR A 30 5.80 -9.52 -10.60
CA THR A 30 6.20 -10.55 -9.63
C THR A 30 6.82 -11.74 -10.34
N LEU A 31 6.15 -12.29 -11.35
CA LEU A 31 6.65 -13.44 -12.09
C LEU A 31 8.00 -13.15 -12.78
N ARG A 32 8.22 -11.91 -13.25
CA ARG A 32 9.53 -11.49 -13.79
C ARG A 32 10.62 -11.55 -12.72
N ALA A 33 10.37 -10.95 -11.55
CA ALA A 33 11.34 -10.89 -10.46
C ALA A 33 11.64 -12.29 -9.90
N GLU A 34 10.59 -13.06 -9.59
CA GLU A 34 10.68 -14.43 -9.07
C GLU A 34 11.36 -15.38 -10.05
N LEU A 35 11.10 -15.26 -11.35
CA LEU A 35 11.79 -16.07 -12.34
C LEU A 35 13.31 -15.82 -12.33
N LEU A 36 13.72 -14.56 -12.21
CA LEU A 36 15.13 -14.20 -12.17
C LEU A 36 15.80 -14.66 -10.86
N MET A 37 15.10 -14.58 -9.73
CA MET A 37 15.60 -15.08 -8.44
C MET A 37 15.67 -16.61 -8.42
N ALA A 38 14.68 -17.31 -8.97
CA ALA A 38 14.72 -18.76 -9.11
C ALA A 38 15.91 -19.23 -9.99
N LEU A 39 16.24 -18.49 -11.07
CA LEU A 39 17.40 -18.79 -11.90
C LEU A 39 18.73 -18.46 -11.20
N HIS A 40 18.74 -17.45 -10.32
CA HIS A 40 19.88 -17.13 -9.47
C HIS A 40 20.14 -18.25 -8.46
N ASP A 41 19.11 -18.73 -7.77
CA ASP A 41 19.21 -19.80 -6.78
C ASP A 41 19.63 -21.15 -7.40
N LEU A 42 19.24 -21.38 -8.66
CA LEU A 42 19.67 -22.53 -9.46
C LEU A 42 21.04 -22.33 -10.15
N GLU A 43 21.72 -21.21 -9.89
CA GLU A 43 23.03 -20.85 -10.43
C GLU A 43 23.13 -20.93 -11.97
N VAL A 44 22.06 -20.55 -12.69
CA VAL A 44 22.03 -20.59 -14.16
C VAL A 44 22.82 -19.42 -14.76
N GLN A 45 24.14 -19.52 -14.74
CA GLN A 45 25.08 -18.46 -15.15
C GLN A 45 24.87 -17.95 -16.57
N ASP A 46 24.45 -18.82 -17.49
CA ASP A 46 24.16 -18.47 -18.88
C ASP A 46 23.09 -17.37 -19.00
N ILE A 47 22.17 -17.27 -18.03
CA ILE A 47 21.12 -16.25 -18.00
C ILE A 47 21.47 -15.11 -17.05
N ILE A 48 21.86 -15.40 -15.80
CA ILE A 48 22.06 -14.34 -14.80
C ILE A 48 23.24 -13.42 -15.13
N SER A 49 24.24 -13.90 -15.87
CA SER A 49 25.40 -13.08 -16.28
C SER A 49 25.06 -12.09 -17.40
N VAL A 50 23.96 -12.31 -18.13
CA VAL A 50 23.55 -11.49 -19.28
C VAL A 50 22.31 -10.65 -19.00
N ASP A 51 21.47 -11.02 -18.02
CA ASP A 51 20.33 -10.20 -17.62
C ASP A 51 20.80 -8.89 -16.95
N PRO A 52 20.49 -7.71 -17.53
CA PRO A 52 20.99 -6.44 -17.03
C PRO A 52 20.36 -6.01 -15.69
N CYS A 53 19.25 -6.63 -15.29
CA CYS A 53 18.53 -6.35 -14.05
C CYS A 53 18.95 -7.28 -12.90
N HIS A 54 19.71 -8.36 -13.16
CA HIS A 54 20.04 -9.38 -12.15
C HIS A 54 20.58 -8.79 -10.84
N LYS A 55 21.65 -8.00 -10.92
CA LYS A 55 22.29 -7.43 -9.72
C LYS A 55 21.36 -6.50 -8.93
N PHE A 56 20.56 -5.71 -9.64
CA PHE A 56 19.59 -4.81 -9.01
C PHE A 56 18.48 -5.61 -8.31
N THR A 57 17.85 -6.54 -9.03
CA THR A 57 16.78 -7.39 -8.49
C THR A 57 17.27 -8.18 -7.29
N TRP A 58 18.47 -8.76 -7.35
CA TRP A 58 19.07 -9.49 -6.23
C TRP A 58 19.33 -8.60 -5.01
N CYS A 59 19.87 -7.40 -5.21
CA CYS A 59 20.09 -6.45 -4.12
C CYS A 59 18.76 -5.99 -3.48
N LEU A 60 17.75 -5.70 -4.31
CA LEU A 60 16.41 -5.32 -3.85
C LEU A 60 15.73 -6.46 -3.07
N ASP A 61 15.79 -7.67 -3.61
CA ASP A 61 15.24 -8.88 -3.02
C ASP A 61 15.86 -9.20 -1.64
N ALA A 62 17.17 -9.00 -1.49
CA ALA A 62 17.82 -9.05 -0.17
C ALA A 62 17.27 -7.99 0.81
N CYS A 63 16.98 -6.77 0.34
CA CYS A 63 16.38 -5.73 1.16
C CYS A 63 14.93 -6.08 1.57
N ILE A 64 14.15 -6.64 0.65
CA ILE A 64 12.77 -7.09 0.89
C ILE A 64 12.76 -8.18 1.97
N ARG A 65 13.59 -9.22 1.82
CA ARG A 65 13.69 -10.31 2.80
C ARG A 65 14.10 -9.84 4.19
N GLU A 66 15.08 -8.94 4.26
CA GLU A 66 15.56 -8.41 5.53
C GLU A 66 14.69 -7.28 6.09
N LYS A 67 13.66 -6.84 5.35
CA LYS A 67 12.78 -5.71 5.68
C LYS A 67 13.55 -4.44 6.07
N ASN A 68 14.75 -4.26 5.51
CA ASN A 68 15.68 -3.19 5.82
C ASN A 68 16.56 -2.82 4.61
N VAL A 69 16.91 -1.54 4.51
CA VAL A 69 17.88 -1.00 3.55
C VAL A 69 18.83 -0.06 4.27
N ASP A 70 20.08 -0.50 4.40
CA ASP A 70 21.12 0.32 5.00
C ASP A 70 21.76 1.27 3.97
N ILE A 71 22.67 2.12 4.45
CA ILE A 71 23.39 3.08 3.62
C ILE A 71 24.20 2.38 2.52
N LYS A 72 24.75 1.19 2.78
CA LYS A 72 25.56 0.47 1.79
C LYS A 72 24.70 -0.04 0.65
N ARG A 73 23.61 -0.76 0.95
CA ARG A 73 22.67 -1.28 -0.05
C ARG A 73 21.97 -0.16 -0.79
N SER A 74 21.61 0.94 -0.12
CA SER A 74 21.05 2.12 -0.80
C SER A 74 22.01 2.67 -1.87
N ARG A 75 23.31 2.75 -1.58
CA ARG A 75 24.31 3.19 -2.57
C ARG A 75 24.49 2.19 -3.71
N GLU A 76 24.38 0.88 -3.45
CA GLU A 76 24.43 -0.14 -4.49
C GLU A 76 23.22 -0.03 -5.43
N LEU A 77 22.00 0.04 -4.87
CA LEU A 77 20.75 0.24 -5.62
C LEU A 77 20.79 1.53 -6.44
N GLN A 78 21.22 2.63 -5.84
CA GLN A 78 21.40 3.90 -6.53
C GLN A 78 22.45 3.79 -7.64
N GLY A 79 23.58 3.14 -7.37
CA GLY A 79 24.64 2.93 -8.34
C GLY A 79 24.16 2.16 -9.57
N PHE A 80 23.29 1.16 -9.40
CA PHE A 80 22.70 0.45 -10.53
C PHE A 80 21.84 1.36 -11.40
N LEU A 81 20.94 2.15 -10.81
CA LEU A 81 20.09 3.10 -11.54
C LEU A 81 20.93 4.17 -12.27
N ASP A 82 21.93 4.73 -11.59
CA ASP A 82 22.77 5.81 -12.13
C ASP A 82 23.80 5.29 -13.16
N SER A 83 24.07 3.98 -13.20
CA SER A 83 25.01 3.36 -14.14
C SER A 83 24.44 3.11 -15.54
N ILE A 84 23.14 3.32 -15.74
CA ILE A 84 22.47 3.08 -17.03
C ILE A 84 22.98 4.07 -18.07
N LYS A 85 23.67 3.52 -19.07
CA LYS A 85 24.30 4.31 -20.13
C LYS A 85 23.27 4.78 -21.16
N ARG A 86 23.56 5.93 -21.77
CA ARG A 86 22.82 6.42 -22.93
C ARG A 86 22.84 5.37 -24.05
N GLY A 87 21.69 5.07 -24.63
CA GLY A 87 21.48 4.00 -25.61
C GLY A 87 21.08 2.64 -25.02
N HIS A 88 21.11 2.47 -23.69
CA HIS A 88 20.68 1.26 -22.98
C HIS A 88 19.47 1.53 -22.07
N GLU A 89 18.72 2.58 -22.33
CA GLU A 89 17.64 3.03 -21.46
C GLU A 89 16.51 1.99 -21.36
N GLN A 90 16.35 1.08 -22.34
CA GLN A 90 15.37 -0.02 -22.31
C GLN A 90 15.43 -0.85 -21.02
N VAL A 91 16.61 -0.94 -20.37
CA VAL A 91 16.79 -1.60 -19.08
C VAL A 91 15.91 -0.97 -17.99
N LEU A 92 15.63 0.34 -18.05
CA LEU A 92 14.71 1.02 -17.13
C LEU A 92 13.31 0.43 -17.17
N GLY A 93 12.83 -0.03 -18.32
CA GLY A 93 11.53 -0.69 -18.42
C GLY A 93 11.48 -1.95 -17.57
N ASP A 94 12.53 -2.75 -17.63
CA ASP A 94 12.63 -3.99 -16.85
C ASP A 94 12.85 -3.76 -15.35
N LEU A 95 13.66 -2.77 -14.99
CA LEU A 95 13.84 -2.35 -13.60
C LEU A 95 12.54 -1.77 -13.03
N SER A 96 11.80 -1.00 -13.83
CA SER A 96 10.50 -0.47 -13.43
C SER A 96 9.48 -1.59 -13.23
N MET A 97 9.49 -2.66 -14.03
CA MET A 97 8.67 -3.85 -13.74
C MET A 97 9.07 -4.47 -12.41
N THR A 98 10.36 -4.72 -12.16
CA THR A 98 10.82 -5.24 -10.87
C THR A 98 10.38 -4.36 -9.69
N LEU A 99 10.32 -3.04 -9.85
CA LEU A 99 9.86 -2.10 -8.82
C LEU A 99 8.33 -1.96 -8.74
N CYS A 100 7.61 -2.30 -9.80
CA CYS A 100 6.15 -2.33 -9.87
C CYS A 100 5.57 -3.60 -9.22
N ASP A 101 6.43 -4.57 -8.94
CA ASP A 101 6.08 -5.74 -8.14
C ASP A 101 5.48 -5.33 -6.76
N PRO A 102 4.34 -5.92 -6.34
CA PRO A 102 3.72 -5.59 -5.06
C PRO A 102 4.63 -5.74 -3.84
N TYR A 103 5.59 -6.68 -3.84
CA TYR A 103 6.52 -6.86 -2.72
C TYR A 103 7.51 -5.69 -2.66
N ALA A 104 8.02 -5.26 -3.82
CA ALA A 104 8.86 -4.08 -3.93
C ALA A 104 8.12 -2.80 -3.49
N ILE A 105 6.91 -2.55 -3.99
CA ILE A 105 6.10 -1.39 -3.58
C ILE A 105 5.87 -1.38 -2.07
N ASN A 106 5.48 -2.53 -1.50
CA ASN A 106 5.27 -2.68 -0.07
C ASN A 106 6.54 -2.39 0.74
N PHE A 107 7.67 -2.96 0.33
CA PHE A 107 8.95 -2.73 0.97
C PHE A 107 9.36 -1.25 0.93
N LEU A 108 9.25 -0.60 -0.23
CA LEU A 108 9.63 0.81 -0.40
C LEU A 108 8.76 1.72 0.47
N ALA A 109 7.44 1.54 0.43
CA ALA A 109 6.50 2.36 1.19
C ALA A 109 6.63 2.15 2.71
N THR A 110 6.71 0.90 3.17
CA THR A 110 6.91 0.61 4.60
C THR A 110 8.27 1.08 5.11
N SER A 111 9.33 0.97 4.31
CA SER A 111 10.66 1.49 4.66
C SER A 111 10.66 3.02 4.72
N ALA A 112 9.98 3.69 3.80
CA ALA A 112 9.79 5.14 3.86
C ALA A 112 9.07 5.55 5.15
N MET A 113 7.98 4.87 5.53
CA MET A 113 7.27 5.13 6.79
C MET A 113 8.16 4.94 8.03
N LYS A 114 8.97 3.87 8.07
CA LYS A 114 9.95 3.64 9.15
C LYS A 114 10.98 4.76 9.24
N ILE A 115 11.48 5.24 8.11
CA ILE A 115 12.44 6.36 8.08
C ILE A 115 11.77 7.65 8.55
N LEU A 116 10.54 7.96 8.11
CA LEU A 116 9.81 9.14 8.59
C LEU A 116 9.62 9.11 10.11
N GLN A 117 9.24 7.96 10.66
CA GLN A 117 9.12 7.77 12.11
C GLN A 117 10.47 7.98 12.83
N HIS A 118 11.56 7.45 12.26
CA HIS A 118 12.90 7.66 12.80
C HIS A 118 13.32 9.14 12.75
N LEU A 119 13.01 9.84 11.67
CA LEU A 119 13.30 11.27 11.52
C LEU A 119 12.53 12.09 12.55
N ILE A 120 11.25 11.81 12.77
CA ILE A 120 10.45 12.45 13.84
C ILE A 120 11.12 12.27 15.21
N ASN A 121 11.54 11.04 15.53
CA ASN A 121 12.15 10.74 16.83
C ASN A 121 13.55 11.34 17.03
N ASN A 122 14.19 11.83 15.97
CA ASN A 122 15.55 12.38 16.01
C ASN A 122 15.62 13.82 15.47
N ASP A 123 14.49 14.53 15.40
CA ASP A 123 14.37 15.89 14.88
C ASP A 123 15.00 16.09 13.48
N GLY A 124 14.93 15.06 12.65
CA GLY A 124 15.50 15.03 11.30
C GLY A 124 14.51 15.50 10.23
N MET A 125 15.04 16.00 9.11
CA MET A 125 14.24 16.46 7.96
C MET A 125 14.23 15.42 6.82
N PRO A 126 13.09 15.19 6.13
CA PRO A 126 13.01 14.25 5.01
C PRO A 126 14.03 14.51 3.90
N ARG A 127 14.25 15.79 3.56
CA ARG A 127 15.16 16.21 2.47
C ARG A 127 16.63 15.90 2.75
N ASP A 128 17.00 15.70 4.00
CA ASP A 128 18.39 15.43 4.40
C ASP A 128 18.69 13.92 4.42
N ASN A 129 17.64 13.07 4.32
CA ASN A 129 17.79 11.62 4.30
C ASN A 129 17.86 11.09 2.85
N THR A 130 19.08 10.80 2.39
CA THR A 130 19.32 10.33 1.02
C THR A 130 18.69 8.96 0.73
N VAL A 131 18.57 8.09 1.74
CA VAL A 131 17.94 6.78 1.60
C VAL A 131 16.45 6.96 1.31
N LEU A 132 15.75 7.80 2.07
CA LEU A 132 14.34 8.13 1.83
C LEU A 132 14.12 8.66 0.42
N ILE A 133 14.96 9.60 -0.03
CA ILE A 133 14.87 10.16 -1.40
C ILE A 133 15.02 9.06 -2.45
N LEU A 134 15.98 8.15 -2.28
CA LEU A 134 16.16 7.01 -3.18
C LEU A 134 14.93 6.10 -3.20
N LEU A 135 14.36 5.76 -2.04
CA LEU A 135 13.18 4.90 -1.97
C LEU A 135 11.98 5.52 -2.68
N LEU A 136 11.78 6.84 -2.53
CA LEU A 136 10.70 7.57 -3.22
C LEU A 136 10.94 7.66 -4.73
N ARG A 137 12.20 7.81 -5.17
CA ARG A 137 12.60 7.77 -6.58
C ARG A 137 12.34 6.40 -7.19
N MET A 138 12.73 5.32 -6.51
CA MET A 138 12.45 3.93 -6.91
C MET A 138 10.94 3.65 -6.95
N LEU A 139 10.19 4.15 -5.98
CA LEU A 139 8.74 4.04 -5.95
C LEU A 139 8.11 4.76 -7.16
N ALA A 140 8.55 5.97 -7.48
CA ALA A 140 8.10 6.70 -8.67
C ALA A 140 8.39 5.91 -9.96
N LEU A 141 9.57 5.30 -10.06
CA LEU A 141 9.96 4.47 -11.20
C LEU A 141 9.05 3.24 -11.34
N GLY A 142 8.78 2.52 -10.26
CA GLY A 142 7.86 1.36 -10.26
C GLY A 142 6.43 1.73 -10.64
N LEU A 143 5.90 2.84 -10.09
CA LEU A 143 4.56 3.33 -10.41
C LEU A 143 4.41 3.82 -11.86
N SER A 144 5.52 4.14 -12.53
CA SER A 144 5.54 4.56 -13.93
C SER A 144 5.77 3.40 -14.91
N ALA A 145 5.91 2.17 -14.44
CA ALA A 145 6.33 1.03 -15.26
C ALA A 145 5.40 0.78 -16.45
N TRP A 146 4.09 0.76 -16.22
CA TRP A 146 3.13 0.52 -17.30
C TRP A 146 3.23 1.58 -18.40
N VAL A 147 3.24 2.87 -18.02
CA VAL A 147 3.33 3.99 -18.96
C VAL A 147 4.66 3.97 -19.71
N MET A 148 5.77 3.70 -19.01
CA MET A 148 7.11 3.62 -19.59
C MET A 148 7.21 2.53 -20.67
N ILE A 149 6.64 1.35 -20.40
CA ILE A 149 6.68 0.23 -21.32
C ILE A 149 5.69 0.43 -22.47
N ASP A 150 4.52 1.02 -22.22
CA ASP A 150 3.53 1.28 -23.27
C ASP A 150 4.03 2.33 -24.28
N SER A 151 4.51 3.47 -23.76
CA SER A 151 5.04 4.58 -24.56
C SER A 151 6.39 4.29 -25.22
N GLN A 152 7.12 3.29 -24.73
CA GLN A 152 8.53 3.02 -25.09
C GLN A 152 9.46 4.22 -24.79
N GLU A 153 9.04 5.15 -23.92
CA GLU A 153 9.87 6.26 -23.45
C GLU A 153 10.58 5.88 -22.16
N PHE A 154 11.75 5.26 -22.30
CA PHE A 154 12.56 4.82 -21.17
C PHE A 154 13.33 5.98 -20.55
N LYS A 155 12.65 6.75 -19.70
CA LYS A 155 13.24 7.83 -18.91
C LYS A 155 12.77 7.69 -17.48
N GLU A 156 13.69 7.93 -16.56
CA GLU A 156 13.32 7.91 -15.16
C GLU A 156 12.37 9.09 -14.85
N PRO A 157 11.24 8.83 -14.18
CA PRO A 157 10.33 9.88 -13.76
C PRO A 157 11.00 10.77 -12.72
N LYS A 158 10.88 12.09 -12.91
CA LYS A 158 11.39 13.04 -11.92
C LYS A 158 10.50 13.02 -10.69
N LEU A 159 11.06 12.70 -9.53
CA LEU A 159 10.40 12.90 -8.25
C LEU A 159 10.21 14.41 -8.04
N ASP A 160 8.97 14.87 -7.89
CA ASP A 160 8.71 16.27 -7.58
C ASP A 160 9.31 16.61 -6.20
N SER A 161 10.19 17.61 -6.19
CA SER A 161 10.78 18.18 -4.98
C SER A 161 9.74 18.58 -3.92
N GLN A 162 8.51 18.92 -4.32
CA GLN A 162 7.44 19.30 -3.41
C GLN A 162 6.91 18.10 -2.61
N VAL A 163 7.01 16.88 -3.12
CA VAL A 163 6.72 15.68 -2.33
C VAL A 163 7.62 15.63 -1.11
N VAL A 164 8.92 15.86 -1.28
CA VAL A 164 9.91 15.80 -0.20
C VAL A 164 9.86 17.03 0.71
N THR A 165 9.58 18.21 0.14
CA THR A 165 9.71 19.49 0.87
C THR A 165 8.40 20.03 1.45
N LYS A 166 7.24 19.54 1.01
CA LYS A 166 5.92 19.97 1.49
C LYS A 166 5.07 18.80 1.96
N PHE A 167 4.87 17.78 1.13
CA PHE A 167 4.01 16.64 1.48
C PHE A 167 4.56 15.84 2.67
N LEU A 168 5.83 15.40 2.62
CA LEU A 168 6.40 14.59 3.72
C LEU A 168 6.44 15.35 5.06
N PRO A 169 6.85 16.63 5.13
CA PRO A 169 6.73 17.41 6.37
C PRO A 169 5.28 17.53 6.87
N ALA A 170 4.31 17.73 5.98
CA ALA A 170 2.90 17.78 6.36
C ALA A 170 2.41 16.42 6.91
N LEU A 171 2.80 15.32 6.28
CA LEU A 171 2.52 13.97 6.76
C LEU A 171 3.21 13.68 8.10
N MET A 172 4.46 14.10 8.27
CA MET A 172 5.16 13.98 9.56
C MET A 172 4.47 14.78 10.66
N SER A 173 3.90 15.95 10.36
CA SER A 173 3.09 16.70 11.31
C SER A 173 1.88 15.88 11.79
N LEU A 174 1.20 15.18 10.88
CA LEU A 174 0.12 14.26 11.24
C LEU A 174 0.61 13.13 12.13
N MET A 175 1.73 12.50 11.76
CA MET A 175 2.34 11.42 12.55
C MET A 175 2.76 11.88 13.95
N VAL A 176 3.22 13.13 14.10
CA VAL A 176 3.55 13.73 15.40
C VAL A 176 2.28 13.95 16.22
N ASP A 177 1.23 14.53 15.63
CA ASP A 177 -0.07 14.72 16.31
C ASP A 177 -0.60 13.39 16.86
N ASP A 178 -0.53 12.32 16.05
CA ASP A 178 -0.98 10.97 16.45
C ASP A 178 -0.15 10.41 17.61
N GLN A 179 1.17 10.58 17.58
CA GLN A 179 2.05 10.18 18.69
C GLN A 179 1.73 10.96 19.97
N VAL A 180 1.51 12.27 19.86
CA VAL A 180 1.15 13.10 21.01
C VAL A 180 -0.21 12.68 21.57
N ARG A 181 -1.22 12.42 20.72
CA ARG A 181 -2.52 11.89 21.19
C ARG A 181 -2.36 10.54 21.89
N SER A 182 -1.55 9.64 21.33
CA SER A 182 -1.27 8.32 21.93
C SER A 182 -0.59 8.42 23.31
N LEU A 183 0.33 9.37 23.47
CA LEU A 183 0.99 9.65 24.75
C LEU A 183 0.02 10.28 25.76
N ASN A 184 -0.76 11.28 25.34
CA ASN A 184 -1.75 11.96 26.18
C ASN A 184 -2.83 11.00 26.70
N ALA A 185 -3.23 10.01 25.89
CA ALA A 185 -4.18 8.97 26.30
C ALA A 185 -3.66 8.07 27.44
N LYS A 186 -2.35 8.06 27.70
CA LYS A 186 -1.70 7.32 28.79
C LYS A 186 -1.46 8.16 30.04
N LEU A 187 -1.63 9.49 29.97
CA LEU A 187 -1.48 10.37 31.12
C LEU A 187 -2.65 10.21 32.12
N PRO A 188 -2.42 10.46 33.42
CA PRO A 188 -3.47 10.57 34.42
C PRO A 188 -4.55 11.60 34.05
N PRO A 189 -5.81 11.44 34.49
CA PRO A 189 -6.92 12.33 34.11
C PRO A 189 -6.64 13.83 34.37
N ASP A 190 -6.08 14.16 35.52
CA ASP A 190 -5.81 15.54 35.94
C ASP A 190 -4.72 16.22 35.08
N GLU A 191 -3.70 15.45 34.66
CA GLU A 191 -2.64 15.91 33.77
C GLU A 191 -3.13 16.01 32.31
N ARG A 192 -4.08 15.14 31.93
CA ARG A 192 -4.69 15.12 30.60
C ARG A 192 -5.53 16.37 30.32
N GLU A 193 -6.35 16.82 31.26
CA GLU A 193 -7.15 18.06 31.09
C GLU A 193 -6.24 19.29 30.95
N SER A 194 -5.15 19.32 31.70
CA SER A 194 -4.13 20.38 31.61
C SER A 194 -3.37 20.36 30.28
N ALA A 195 -3.15 19.18 29.69
CA ALA A 195 -2.48 19.02 28.39
C ALA A 195 -3.40 19.32 27.19
N ILE A 196 -4.66 18.86 27.24
CA ILE A 196 -5.66 19.05 26.17
C ILE A 196 -6.02 20.52 25.97
N THR A 197 -6.07 21.31 27.04
CA THR A 197 -6.38 22.76 26.98
C THR A 197 -5.31 23.58 26.26
N ILE A 198 -4.12 23.01 26.00
CA ILE A 198 -2.98 23.70 25.42
C ILE A 198 -2.77 23.35 23.94
N ILE A 199 -3.06 22.11 23.51
CA ILE A 199 -2.82 21.68 22.12
C ILE A 199 -3.90 20.71 21.61
N GLU A 200 -4.73 21.18 20.67
CA GLU A 200 -5.75 20.37 20.00
C GLU A 200 -5.15 19.63 18.80
N HIS A 201 -4.67 18.40 19.02
CA HIS A 201 -4.07 17.54 17.99
C HIS A 201 -5.09 16.74 17.15
N SER A 202 -6.32 17.24 17.06
CA SER A 202 -7.44 16.59 16.36
C SER A 202 -7.94 17.40 15.14
N GLY A 203 -7.22 18.46 14.77
CA GLY A 203 -7.57 19.29 13.62
C GLY A 203 -7.54 18.53 12.27
N PRO A 204 -8.12 19.12 11.22
CA PRO A 204 -8.16 18.49 9.89
C PRO A 204 -6.74 18.21 9.37
N PRO A 205 -6.59 17.30 8.39
CA PRO A 205 -5.30 17.10 7.75
C PRO A 205 -4.83 18.39 7.06
N PRO A 206 -3.52 18.68 7.03
CA PRO A 206 -3.00 19.83 6.31
C PRO A 206 -3.42 19.80 4.83
N ASP A 207 -3.80 20.95 4.26
CA ASP A 207 -4.23 21.07 2.85
C ASP A 207 -3.20 20.48 1.86
N ALA A 208 -1.91 20.60 2.20
CA ALA A 208 -0.82 20.00 1.43
C ALA A 208 -0.96 18.47 1.33
N CYS A 209 -1.31 17.78 2.41
CA CYS A 209 -1.54 16.33 2.37
C CYS A 209 -2.67 15.99 1.38
N GLN A 210 -3.78 16.72 1.45
CA GLN A 210 -4.90 16.48 0.54
C GLN A 210 -4.51 16.74 -0.92
N ALA A 211 -3.87 17.87 -1.23
CA ALA A 211 -3.48 18.21 -2.61
C ALA A 211 -2.52 17.18 -3.23
N TYR A 212 -1.43 16.83 -2.53
CA TYR A 212 -0.43 15.93 -3.10
C TYR A 212 -0.93 14.48 -3.22
N VAL A 213 -1.83 14.02 -2.34
CA VAL A 213 -2.43 12.69 -2.45
C VAL A 213 -3.27 12.53 -3.72
N GLN A 214 -3.84 13.62 -4.24
CA GLN A 214 -4.61 13.64 -5.49
C GLN A 214 -3.71 13.77 -6.73
N GLU A 215 -2.58 14.47 -6.62
CA GLU A 215 -1.74 14.82 -7.78
C GLU A 215 -0.52 13.91 -7.99
N SER A 216 -0.02 13.27 -6.92
CA SER A 216 1.25 12.54 -6.96
C SER A 216 1.08 11.08 -6.54
N SER A 217 1.27 10.15 -7.48
CA SER A 217 1.22 8.70 -7.24
C SER A 217 2.07 8.23 -6.05
N VAL A 218 3.27 8.79 -5.88
CA VAL A 218 4.15 8.50 -4.73
C VAL A 218 3.52 8.92 -3.41
N ALA A 219 2.92 10.12 -3.36
CA ALA A 219 2.28 10.65 -2.16
C ALA A 219 1.02 9.86 -1.81
N SER A 220 0.24 9.45 -2.83
CA SER A 220 -0.91 8.57 -2.65
C SER A 220 -0.52 7.24 -2.01
N ILE A 221 0.53 6.57 -2.52
CA ILE A 221 1.01 5.31 -1.92
C ILE A 221 1.51 5.52 -0.49
N VAL A 222 2.31 6.56 -0.23
CA VAL A 222 2.81 6.83 1.12
C VAL A 222 1.65 7.13 2.08
N ALA A 223 0.63 7.89 1.66
CA ALA A 223 -0.57 8.15 2.46
C ALA A 223 -1.40 6.88 2.70
N MET A 224 -1.55 6.00 1.70
CA MET A 224 -2.18 4.69 1.87
C MET A 224 -1.47 3.87 2.97
N TYR A 225 -0.14 3.81 2.93
CA TYR A 225 0.63 3.09 3.95
C TYR A 225 0.56 3.74 5.33
N TYR A 226 0.46 5.06 5.41
CA TYR A 226 0.18 5.76 6.67
C TYR A 226 -1.21 5.42 7.22
N THR A 227 -2.26 5.36 6.38
CA THR A 227 -3.60 4.91 6.78
C THR A 227 -3.61 3.48 7.32
N LEU A 228 -2.86 2.57 6.68
CA LEU A 228 -2.71 1.21 7.21
C LEU A 228 -1.96 1.21 8.56
N HIS A 229 -0.97 2.09 8.73
CA HIS A 229 -0.26 2.25 10.00
C HIS A 229 -1.20 2.74 11.11
N THR A 230 -2.00 3.80 10.89
CA THR A 230 -2.95 4.30 11.90
C THR A 230 -4.01 3.25 12.25
N ALA A 231 -4.53 2.52 11.26
CA ALA A 231 -5.47 1.43 11.48
C ALA A 231 -4.84 0.26 12.26
N LYS A 232 -3.58 -0.11 11.97
CA LYS A 232 -2.84 -1.14 12.73
C LYS A 232 -2.64 -0.75 14.19
N HIS A 233 -2.44 0.53 14.46
CA HIS A 233 -2.33 1.07 15.82
C HIS A 233 -3.69 1.33 16.49
N LYS A 234 -4.81 1.04 15.82
CA LYS A 234 -6.17 1.33 16.26
C LYS A 234 -6.38 2.80 16.65
N ASP A 235 -5.66 3.72 16.00
CA ASP A 235 -5.87 5.15 16.19
C ASP A 235 -7.06 5.61 15.34
N ARG A 236 -8.26 5.60 15.96
CA ARG A 236 -9.49 6.07 15.33
C ARG A 236 -9.37 7.49 14.77
N VAL A 237 -8.81 8.41 15.55
CA VAL A 237 -8.74 9.83 15.17
C VAL A 237 -7.77 9.99 13.99
N GLY A 238 -6.60 9.36 14.07
CA GLY A 238 -5.60 9.39 13.00
C GLY A 238 -6.16 8.80 11.70
N LEU A 239 -6.85 7.66 11.80
CA LEU A 239 -7.50 7.01 10.66
C LEU A 239 -8.56 7.91 10.01
N MET A 240 -9.43 8.55 10.80
CA MET A 240 -10.46 9.45 10.26
C MET A 240 -9.85 10.66 9.53
N ARG A 241 -8.73 11.21 10.01
CA ARG A 241 -8.07 12.37 9.39
C ARG A 241 -7.52 12.07 8.00
N VAL A 242 -6.94 10.88 7.81
CA VAL A 242 -6.30 10.52 6.53
C VAL A 242 -7.28 9.86 5.55
N LEU A 243 -8.22 9.05 6.02
CA LEU A 243 -9.05 8.23 5.13
C LEU A 243 -9.95 9.08 4.21
N GLY A 244 -10.50 10.19 4.73
CA GLY A 244 -11.27 11.13 3.91
C GLY A 244 -10.46 11.73 2.74
N THR A 245 -9.14 11.90 2.90
CA THR A 245 -8.27 12.37 1.80
C THR A 245 -8.03 11.30 0.74
N LEU A 246 -8.02 10.02 1.13
CA LEU A 246 -7.76 8.90 0.22
C LEU A 246 -8.91 8.59 -0.73
N ALA A 247 -10.13 9.01 -0.41
CA ALA A 247 -11.30 8.84 -1.28
C ALA A 247 -11.09 9.45 -2.67
N ASN A 248 -10.23 10.47 -2.79
CA ASN A 248 -9.91 11.17 -4.04
C ASN A 248 -8.46 10.93 -4.51
N CYS A 249 -7.78 9.90 -4.03
CA CYS A 249 -6.36 9.67 -4.34
C CYS A 249 -6.10 9.48 -5.85
N ASP A 250 -4.88 9.82 -6.28
CA ASP A 250 -4.46 9.69 -7.69
C ASP A 250 -4.79 8.30 -8.23
N SER A 251 -5.44 8.27 -9.39
CA SER A 251 -5.82 7.07 -10.13
C SER A 251 -6.68 6.08 -9.33
N ASP A 252 -7.40 6.55 -8.30
CA ASP A 252 -8.31 5.72 -7.48
C ASP A 252 -7.63 4.52 -6.79
N ARG A 253 -6.31 4.59 -6.55
CA ARG A 253 -5.52 3.44 -6.05
C ARG A 253 -5.96 2.92 -4.69
N ALA A 254 -6.57 3.78 -3.86
CA ALA A 254 -7.15 3.37 -2.58
C ALA A 254 -8.35 2.41 -2.74
N PHE A 255 -8.84 2.20 -3.95
CA PHE A 255 -9.90 1.24 -4.24
C PHE A 255 -9.41 -0.03 -4.95
N GLU A 256 -8.10 -0.23 -5.05
CA GLU A 256 -7.52 -1.49 -5.53
C GLU A 256 -7.66 -2.61 -4.49
N ASP A 257 -7.85 -3.84 -4.96
CA ASP A 257 -8.09 -5.03 -4.12
C ASP A 257 -7.06 -5.21 -2.98
N PRO A 258 -5.72 -5.10 -3.21
CA PRO A 258 -4.74 -5.33 -2.16
C PRO A 258 -4.93 -4.38 -0.98
N PHE A 259 -5.01 -3.07 -1.23
CA PHE A 259 -5.16 -2.07 -0.18
C PHE A 259 -6.49 -2.23 0.56
N LEU A 260 -7.61 -2.41 -0.15
CA LEU A 260 -8.91 -2.61 0.47
C LEU A 260 -8.95 -3.85 1.35
N HIS A 261 -8.29 -4.93 0.92
CA HIS A 261 -8.21 -6.15 1.71
C HIS A 261 -7.52 -5.92 3.06
N PHE A 262 -6.36 -5.24 3.05
CA PHE A 262 -5.65 -4.87 4.28
C PHE A 262 -6.45 -3.92 5.14
N LEU A 263 -7.01 -2.86 4.55
CA LEU A 263 -7.80 -1.87 5.28
C LEU A 263 -9.01 -2.52 5.95
N VAL A 264 -9.79 -3.33 5.23
CA VAL A 264 -10.95 -4.04 5.81
C VAL A 264 -10.51 -4.99 6.92
N SER A 265 -9.42 -5.74 6.74
CA SER A 265 -8.89 -6.62 7.79
C SER A 265 -8.56 -5.84 9.06
N LEU A 266 -7.91 -4.68 8.96
CA LEU A 266 -7.59 -3.84 10.11
C LEU A 266 -8.84 -3.19 10.73
N LEU A 267 -9.80 -2.75 9.92
CA LEU A 267 -11.07 -2.18 10.38
C LEU A 267 -11.90 -3.19 11.18
N ILE A 268 -11.90 -4.48 10.79
CA ILE A 268 -12.58 -5.54 11.55
C ILE A 268 -12.05 -5.60 12.99
N HIS A 269 -10.75 -5.37 13.21
CA HIS A 269 -10.15 -5.31 14.54
C HIS A 269 -10.46 -4.05 15.35
N MET A 270 -11.16 -3.09 14.74
CA MET A 270 -11.68 -1.85 15.34
C MET A 270 -13.22 -1.88 15.43
N SER A 271 -13.82 -3.08 15.53
CA SER A 271 -15.28 -3.27 15.51
C SER A 271 -16.06 -2.43 16.54
N GLU A 272 -15.48 -2.16 17.72
CA GLU A 272 -16.12 -1.32 18.75
C GLU A 272 -16.28 0.14 18.31
N GLU A 273 -15.40 0.66 17.46
CA GLU A 273 -15.48 2.06 16.99
C GLU A 273 -16.66 2.29 16.05
N PHE A 274 -17.21 1.23 15.43
CA PHE A 274 -18.41 1.32 14.59
C PHE A 274 -19.70 1.61 15.38
N ALA A 275 -19.65 1.62 16.72
CA ALA A 275 -20.75 2.17 17.51
C ALA A 275 -20.85 3.70 17.40
N ALA A 276 -19.77 4.37 16.98
CA ALA A 276 -19.73 5.82 16.84
C ALA A 276 -20.12 6.26 15.42
N GLU A 277 -21.04 7.21 15.34
CA GLU A 277 -21.65 7.64 14.07
C GLU A 277 -20.68 8.42 13.18
N ASP A 278 -19.83 9.25 13.78
CA ASP A 278 -18.76 9.99 13.10
C ASP A 278 -17.75 9.04 12.43
N PHE A 279 -17.37 7.95 13.12
CA PHE A 279 -16.52 6.92 12.54
C PHE A 279 -17.21 6.23 11.36
N CYS A 280 -18.48 5.87 11.50
CA CYS A 280 -19.27 5.28 10.42
C CYS A 280 -19.35 6.21 9.19
N THR A 281 -19.55 7.51 9.39
CA THR A 281 -19.63 8.46 8.29
C THR A 281 -18.32 8.55 7.51
N VAL A 282 -17.18 8.61 8.18
CA VAL A 282 -15.88 8.66 7.46
C VAL A 282 -15.61 7.34 6.72
N ILE A 283 -15.82 6.19 7.37
CA ILE A 283 -15.53 4.90 6.74
C ILE A 283 -16.50 4.63 5.57
N PHE A 284 -17.81 4.71 5.80
CA PHE A 284 -18.79 4.32 4.79
C PHE A 284 -19.10 5.44 3.82
N ASP A 285 -19.49 6.62 4.32
CA ASP A 285 -20.07 7.67 3.50
C ASP A 285 -19.00 8.45 2.73
N GLU A 286 -17.87 8.76 3.36
CA GLU A 286 -16.79 9.54 2.73
C GLU A 286 -15.85 8.66 1.91
N PHE A 287 -15.49 7.46 2.40
CA PHE A 287 -14.53 6.59 1.73
C PHE A 287 -15.19 5.51 0.85
N PHE A 288 -15.89 4.53 1.43
CA PHE A 288 -16.39 3.39 0.64
C PHE A 288 -17.43 3.79 -0.41
N TYR A 289 -18.32 4.75 -0.12
CA TYR A 289 -19.34 5.21 -1.07
C TYR A 289 -18.74 5.90 -2.29
N ALA A 290 -17.59 6.58 -2.15
CA ALA A 290 -16.88 7.17 -3.28
C ALA A 290 -16.43 6.12 -4.31
N GLY A 291 -16.19 4.88 -3.90
CA GLY A 291 -15.81 3.76 -4.76
C GLY A 291 -16.90 2.73 -5.05
N LEU A 292 -18.15 2.95 -4.60
CA LEU A 292 -19.20 1.91 -4.59
C LEU A 292 -19.62 1.42 -5.98
N ASN A 293 -19.31 2.18 -7.03
CA ASN A 293 -19.52 1.76 -8.41
C ASN A 293 -18.64 0.56 -8.83
N ARG A 294 -17.61 0.22 -8.05
CA ARG A 294 -16.71 -0.92 -8.33
C ARG A 294 -17.16 -2.15 -7.56
N GLU A 295 -17.27 -3.28 -8.26
CA GLU A 295 -17.69 -4.55 -7.66
C GLU A 295 -16.78 -4.99 -6.50
N ASN A 296 -15.48 -4.76 -6.62
CA ASN A 296 -14.52 -5.14 -5.58
C ASN A 296 -14.71 -4.32 -4.29
N VAL A 297 -15.06 -3.04 -4.39
CA VAL A 297 -15.38 -2.18 -3.24
C VAL A 297 -16.65 -2.67 -2.55
N LEU A 298 -17.70 -2.97 -3.33
CA LEU A 298 -18.95 -3.56 -2.83
C LEU A 298 -18.66 -4.86 -2.05
N ARG A 299 -17.87 -5.76 -2.64
CA ARG A 299 -17.46 -7.03 -2.01
C ARG A 299 -16.72 -6.82 -0.68
N HIS A 300 -15.82 -5.85 -0.62
CA HIS A 300 -15.07 -5.50 0.60
C HIS A 300 -15.97 -4.89 1.68
N MET A 301 -16.94 -4.05 1.29
CA MET A 301 -17.90 -3.46 2.23
C MET A 301 -18.86 -4.53 2.80
N LEU A 302 -19.33 -5.48 1.99
CA LEU A 302 -20.09 -6.64 2.46
C LEU A 302 -19.30 -7.50 3.45
N LYS A 303 -18.02 -7.75 3.15
CA LYS A 303 -17.11 -8.48 4.06
C LYS A 303 -16.89 -7.73 5.36
N LEU A 304 -16.71 -6.41 5.34
CA LEU A 304 -16.58 -5.61 6.56
C LEU A 304 -17.85 -5.73 7.42
N LEU A 305 -19.02 -5.52 6.81
CA LEU A 305 -20.31 -5.64 7.49
C LEU A 305 -20.54 -6.99 8.14
N TRP A 306 -20.09 -8.06 7.50
CA TRP A 306 -20.18 -9.43 8.03
C TRP A 306 -19.66 -9.57 9.47
N TYR A 307 -18.66 -8.77 9.84
CA TYR A 307 -18.07 -8.78 11.18
C TYR A 307 -18.58 -7.66 12.07
N VAL A 308 -18.88 -6.47 11.52
CA VAL A 308 -19.17 -5.27 12.34
C VAL A 308 -20.66 -4.98 12.54
N TYR A 309 -21.57 -5.65 11.83
CA TYR A 309 -23.02 -5.39 11.95
C TYR A 309 -23.60 -5.39 13.38
N PRO A 310 -23.14 -6.22 14.35
CA PRO A 310 -23.71 -6.22 15.70
C PRO A 310 -23.38 -4.95 16.49
N LYS A 311 -22.35 -4.20 16.06
CA LYS A 311 -21.87 -2.98 16.72
C LYS A 311 -22.42 -1.70 16.08
N LEU A 312 -23.04 -1.81 14.90
CA LEU A 312 -23.59 -0.67 14.18
C LEU A 312 -24.91 -0.17 14.79
N PRO A 313 -25.16 1.14 14.80
CA PRO A 313 -26.48 1.69 15.08
C PRO A 313 -27.53 1.11 14.13
N SER A 314 -28.71 0.75 14.64
CA SER A 314 -29.72 0.05 13.84
C SER A 314 -30.13 0.83 12.59
N ALA A 315 -30.32 2.16 12.68
CA ALA A 315 -30.66 2.99 11.52
C ALA A 315 -29.55 2.97 10.44
N ARG A 316 -28.28 2.97 10.87
CA ARG A 316 -27.12 2.89 10.00
C ARG A 316 -27.05 1.55 9.28
N LEU A 317 -27.26 0.45 9.99
CA LEU A 317 -27.30 -0.90 9.40
C LEU A 317 -28.41 -1.04 8.34
N HIS A 318 -29.63 -0.57 8.61
CA HIS A 318 -30.73 -0.62 7.64
C HIS A 318 -30.42 0.16 6.37
N THR A 319 -29.82 1.35 6.52
CA THR A 319 -29.41 2.18 5.39
C THR A 319 -28.33 1.49 4.56
N LEU A 320 -27.30 0.94 5.22
CA LEU A 320 -26.20 0.24 4.56
C LEU A 320 -26.68 -0.98 3.76
N ILE A 321 -27.53 -1.84 4.34
CA ILE A 321 -28.07 -3.01 3.64
C ILE A 321 -28.84 -2.60 2.38
N LYS A 322 -29.64 -1.53 2.46
CA LYS A 322 -30.38 -1.02 1.29
C LYS A 322 -29.44 -0.50 0.20
N VAL A 323 -28.40 0.25 0.57
CA VAL A 323 -27.42 0.81 -0.37
C VAL A 323 -26.57 -0.29 -1.02
N LEU A 324 -26.29 -1.36 -0.28
CA LEU A 324 -25.45 -2.48 -0.70
C LEU A 324 -26.15 -3.54 -1.55
N GLN A 325 -27.45 -3.35 -1.84
CA GLN A 325 -28.22 -4.31 -2.62
C GLN A 325 -27.58 -4.50 -4.02
N PRO A 326 -27.13 -5.72 -4.36
CA PRO A 326 -26.48 -5.96 -5.64
C PRO A 326 -27.45 -5.76 -6.81
N THR A 327 -27.00 -5.04 -7.84
CA THR A 327 -27.67 -4.93 -9.14
C THR A 327 -27.42 -6.17 -10.01
N SER A 328 -28.21 -6.35 -11.08
CA SER A 328 -28.08 -7.46 -12.05
C SER A 328 -26.76 -7.52 -12.81
N GLN A 329 -25.90 -6.50 -12.69
CA GLN A 329 -24.59 -6.46 -13.34
C GLN A 329 -23.49 -7.14 -12.50
N HIS A 330 -23.74 -7.41 -11.22
CA HIS A 330 -22.75 -8.01 -10.34
C HIS A 330 -22.70 -9.53 -10.50
N ASN A 331 -21.54 -10.09 -10.17
CA ASN A 331 -21.34 -11.53 -10.18
C ASN A 331 -22.19 -12.25 -9.11
N GLU A 332 -22.55 -13.51 -9.39
CA GLU A 332 -23.35 -14.38 -8.51
C GLU A 332 -22.74 -14.52 -7.11
N ALA A 333 -21.40 -14.53 -7.00
CA ALA A 333 -20.71 -14.55 -5.72
C ALA A 333 -21.04 -13.36 -4.81
N VAL A 334 -21.28 -12.18 -5.38
CA VAL A 334 -21.67 -10.98 -4.62
C VAL A 334 -23.13 -11.08 -4.17
N HIS A 335 -24.01 -11.59 -5.04
CA HIS A 335 -25.40 -11.86 -4.69
C HIS A 335 -25.50 -12.85 -3.52
N LEU A 336 -24.80 -13.98 -3.62
CA LEU A 336 -24.76 -15.00 -2.57
C LEU A 336 -24.22 -14.43 -1.24
N LEU A 337 -23.16 -13.63 -1.30
CA LEU A 337 -22.59 -12.98 -0.11
C LEU A 337 -23.59 -12.04 0.55
N TYR A 338 -24.32 -11.25 -0.24
CA TYR A 338 -25.35 -10.34 0.26
C TYR A 338 -26.54 -11.09 0.89
N GLU A 339 -27.08 -12.11 0.22
CA GLU A 339 -28.19 -12.93 0.73
C GLU A 339 -27.80 -13.61 2.04
N THR A 340 -26.62 -14.24 2.09
CA THR A 340 -26.13 -14.90 3.31
C THR A 340 -25.94 -13.89 4.45
N LEU A 341 -25.48 -12.68 4.15
CA LEU A 341 -25.34 -11.60 5.14
C LEU A 341 -26.71 -11.16 5.69
N GLN A 342 -27.72 -11.03 4.82
CA GLN A 342 -29.08 -10.68 5.24
C GLN A 342 -29.68 -11.74 6.17
N ASP A 343 -29.54 -13.03 5.81
CA ASP A 343 -30.00 -14.14 6.64
C ASP A 343 -29.31 -14.15 8.00
N LYS A 344 -28.01 -13.86 8.02
CA LYS A 344 -27.21 -13.77 9.25
C LYS A 344 -27.68 -12.63 10.16
N ILE A 345 -27.92 -11.45 9.60
CA ILE A 345 -28.42 -10.29 10.33
C ILE A 345 -29.84 -10.58 10.88
N GLY A 346 -30.71 -11.16 10.04
CA GLY A 346 -32.09 -11.50 10.42
C GLY A 346 -32.18 -12.57 11.51
N SER A 347 -31.25 -13.54 11.50
CA SER A 347 -31.17 -14.59 12.52
C SER A 347 -30.42 -14.18 13.80
N GLN A 348 -29.89 -12.96 13.86
CA GLN A 348 -29.07 -12.44 14.98
C GLN A 348 -27.98 -13.42 15.41
N GLN A 349 -27.38 -14.13 14.46
CA GLN A 349 -26.24 -15.00 14.76
C GLN A 349 -25.09 -14.15 15.33
N GLU A 350 -24.20 -14.76 16.13
CA GLU A 350 -23.00 -14.05 16.53
C GLU A 350 -22.07 -13.87 15.32
N PRO A 351 -21.32 -12.74 15.26
CA PRO A 351 -20.29 -12.58 14.24
C PRO A 351 -19.26 -13.71 14.39
N PRO A 352 -18.62 -14.14 13.28
CA PRO A 352 -17.58 -15.16 13.39
C PRO A 352 -16.48 -14.65 14.31
N VAL A 353 -15.74 -15.58 14.94
CA VAL A 353 -14.51 -15.21 15.64
C VAL A 353 -13.64 -14.40 14.68
N ILE A 354 -13.29 -13.18 15.11
CA ILE A 354 -12.40 -12.33 14.33
C ILE A 354 -11.11 -13.12 14.14
N PRO A 355 -10.67 -13.38 12.90
CA PRO A 355 -9.41 -14.06 12.65
C PRO A 355 -8.32 -13.37 13.45
N GLU A 356 -7.37 -14.11 14.04
CA GLU A 356 -6.20 -13.46 14.63
C GLU A 356 -5.60 -12.50 13.60
N ASN A 357 -5.13 -11.34 14.07
CA ASN A 357 -4.44 -10.38 13.22
C ASN A 357 -3.11 -11.02 12.84
N THR A 358 -3.17 -11.96 11.90
CA THR A 358 -2.01 -12.45 11.17
C THR A 358 -1.47 -11.17 10.58
N ASP A 359 -0.23 -10.82 10.90
CA ASP A 359 0.38 -9.61 10.40
C ASP A 359 0.48 -9.81 8.88
N TYR A 360 -0.58 -9.52 8.13
CA TYR A 360 -0.69 -9.89 6.72
C TYR A 360 0.29 -9.05 5.89
N LEU A 361 0.78 -7.94 6.46
CA LEU A 361 1.95 -7.19 5.96
C LEU A 361 3.24 -8.02 6.00
N GLU A 362 3.25 -9.14 6.74
CA GLU A 362 4.36 -10.10 6.84
C GLU A 362 4.16 -11.35 5.97
N LEU A 363 2.97 -11.62 5.42
CA LEU A 363 2.62 -12.88 4.74
C LEU A 363 3.14 -13.01 3.29
N MET A 364 4.22 -12.32 2.99
CA MET A 364 4.80 -12.23 1.66
C MET A 364 6.29 -12.60 1.65
N SER A 365 6.83 -13.15 2.75
CA SER A 365 8.05 -13.97 2.66
C SER A 365 7.64 -15.35 2.15
N VAL A 366 7.82 -15.59 0.85
CA VAL A 366 7.75 -16.95 0.28
C VAL A 366 8.68 -17.83 1.12
N PRO A 367 8.23 -18.98 1.66
CA PRO A 367 9.12 -19.90 2.34
C PRO A 367 10.19 -20.32 1.33
N THR A 368 11.47 -20.14 1.68
CA THR A 368 12.58 -20.71 0.91
C THR A 368 12.29 -22.20 0.72
N PRO A 369 12.36 -22.75 -0.50
CA PRO A 369 12.28 -24.19 -0.68
C PRO A 369 13.34 -24.84 0.20
N ALA A 370 12.96 -25.87 0.96
CA ALA A 370 13.92 -26.64 1.73
C ALA A 370 15.01 -27.15 0.77
N PRO A 371 16.30 -27.06 1.14
CA PRO A 371 17.35 -27.67 0.33
C PRO A 371 17.06 -29.17 0.20
N LEU A 372 17.05 -29.66 -1.04
CA LEU A 372 16.91 -31.08 -1.37
C LEU A 372 18.07 -31.89 -0.81
#